data_AF-A0A534W5N4-F1
#
_entry.id   AF-A0A534W5N4-F1
#
_cell.length_a   1.000
_cell.length_b   1.000
_cell.length_c   1.000
_cell.angle_alpha   90.00
_cell.angle_beta   90.00
_cell.angle_gamma   90.00
#
_symmetry.space_group_name_H-M   'P 1'
#
loop_
_entity.id
_entity.type
_entity.pdbx_description
1 polymer ?
#
loop_
_entity_poly.entity_id
_entity_poly.type
_entity_poly.pdbx_seq_one_letter_code
_entity_poly.pdbx_strand_id
1 'polypeptide(L)'
;ASAGLLVIGDNYFPGWRAAVDRRPAPLLRADYTLRAVPIEAGAHSVDLVYDPLSFRLGVGLSAAGLVLAAFSLVTDRPRWV
;
A
#
# COMPACT_ATOMS: atom_id res chain seq x y z
N ALA A 1 11.14 8.53 30.89
CA ALA A 1 10.68 7.74 29.74
C ALA A 1 11.65 7.98 28.60
N SER A 2 12.16 6.94 27.94
CA SER A 2 13.06 7.10 26.79
C SER A 2 12.36 6.61 25.52
N ALA A 3 12.37 7.43 24.47
CA ALA A 3 11.93 7.03 23.15
C ALA A 3 12.80 5.87 22.61
N GLY A 4 12.19 5.00 21.79
CA GLY A 4 12.85 3.88 21.14
C GLY A 4 12.35 3.67 19.71
N LEU A 5 12.98 2.72 19.01
CA LEU A 5 12.57 2.28 17.68
C LEU A 5 12.03 0.86 17.78
N LEU A 6 10.75 0.69 17.42
CA LEU A 6 10.20 -0.63 17.15
C LEU A 6 10.69 -1.06 15.77
N VAL A 7 11.64 -1.98 15.72
CA VAL A 7 12.13 -2.57 14.47
C VAL A 7 11.27 -3.79 14.15
N ILE A 8 10.73 -3.82 12.93
CA ILE A 8 9.94 -4.94 12.41
C ILE A 8 10.83 -5.73 11.44
N GLY A 9 10.90 -7.04 11.64
CA GLY A 9 11.69 -7.99 10.85
C GLY A 9 11.17 -8.26 9.43
N ASP A 10 10.64 -7.24 8.75
CA ASP A 10 10.16 -7.31 7.37
C ASP A 10 10.73 -6.15 6.54
N ASN A 11 10.87 -6.39 5.24
CA ASN A 11 11.54 -5.48 4.32
C ASN A 11 10.80 -4.16 4.15
N TYR A 12 11.55 -3.08 4.05
CA TYR A 12 11.07 -1.74 3.80
C TYR A 12 10.68 -1.65 2.34
N PHE A 13 9.41 -1.35 2.08
CA PHE A 13 8.87 -1.17 0.74
C PHE A 13 7.95 0.06 0.69
N PRO A 14 7.91 0.82 -0.41
CA PRO A 14 6.97 1.93 -0.55
C PRO A 14 5.50 1.47 -0.50
N GLY A 15 4.62 2.27 0.11
CA GLY A 15 3.18 1.99 0.18
C GLY A 15 2.69 1.44 1.53
N TRP A 16 3.60 1.18 2.47
CA TRP A 16 3.26 0.96 3.87
C TRP A 16 2.99 2.28 4.59
N ARG A 17 2.01 2.27 5.48
CA ARG A 17 1.68 3.35 6.42
C ARG A 17 1.71 2.81 7.83
N ALA A 18 2.25 3.59 8.76
CA ALA A 18 2.26 3.27 10.18
C ALA A 18 1.36 4.24 10.94
N ALA A 19 0.71 3.74 11.98
CA ALA A 19 0.09 4.55 13.01
C ALA A 19 0.40 3.98 14.40
N VAL A 20 0.62 4.88 15.36
CA VAL A 20 0.79 4.54 16.79
C VAL A 20 -0.41 5.12 17.53
N ASP A 21 -1.16 4.26 18.22
CA ASP A 21 -2.39 4.62 18.92
C ASP A 21 -3.39 5.38 18.03
N ARG A 22 -3.56 4.88 16.79
CA ARG A 22 -4.41 5.46 15.72
C ARG A 22 -3.96 6.82 15.18
N ARG A 23 -2.77 7.30 15.55
CA ARG A 23 -2.19 8.54 15.00
C ARG A 23 -1.12 8.20 13.96
N PRO A 24 -1.10 8.88 12.80
CA PRO A 24 -0.07 8.67 11.79
C PRO A 24 1.33 8.79 12.39
N ALA A 25 2.18 7.82 12.10
CA ALA A 25 3.56 7.77 12.56
C ALA A 25 4.50 7.58 11.36
N PRO A 26 5.74 8.12 11.43
CA PRO A 26 6.70 7.92 10.36
C PRO A 26 7.13 6.45 10.32
N LEU A 27 7.21 5.89 9.12
CA LEU A 27 7.82 4.59 8.86
C LEU A 27 9.25 4.82 8.38
N LEU A 28 10.21 4.42 9.19
CA LEU A 28 11.63 4.57 8.94
C LEU A 28 12.21 3.28 8.36
N ARG A 29 13.40 3.41 7.76
CA ARG A 29 14.22 2.28 7.32
C ARG A 29 15.34 2.07 8.35
N ALA A 30 15.41 0.88 8.93
CA ALA A 30 16.46 0.44 9.85
C ALA A 30 17.25 -0.71 9.22
N ASP A 31 18.49 -0.92 9.67
CA ASP A 31 19.32 -2.08 9.30
C ASP A 31 19.28 -2.42 7.80
N TYR A 32 19.43 -1.38 6.97
CA TYR A 32 19.39 -1.42 5.50
C TYR A 32 18.11 -1.90 4.86
N THR A 33 17.33 -2.80 5.43
CA THR A 33 16.13 -3.31 4.78
C THR A 33 14.96 -3.40 5.73
N LEU A 34 15.16 -3.33 7.03
CA LEU A 34 14.07 -3.43 7.98
C LEU A 34 13.28 -2.14 8.04
N ARG A 35 12.02 -2.24 8.45
CA ARG A 35 11.19 -1.08 8.74
C ARG A 35 11.16 -0.82 10.24
N ALA A 36 11.09 0.44 10.64
CA ALA A 36 11.02 0.83 12.03
C ALA A 36 9.98 1.93 12.26
N VAL A 37 9.37 1.92 13.45
CA VAL A 37 8.43 2.96 13.89
C VAL A 37 8.93 3.53 15.22
N PRO A 38 9.10 4.86 15.35
CA PRO A 38 9.46 5.45 16.63
C PRO A 38 8.28 5.37 17.61
N ILE A 39 8.60 5.04 18.86
CA ILE A 39 7.62 4.74 19.91
C ILE A 39 8.16 5.24 21.26
N GLU A 40 7.26 5.76 22.10
CA GLU A 40 7.59 6.16 23.47
C GLU A 40 7.62 4.95 24.42
N ALA A 41 8.18 5.13 25.62
CA ALA A 41 8.17 4.07 26.61
C ALA A 41 6.74 3.81 27.11
N GLY A 42 6.26 2.57 26.97
CA GLY A 42 4.94 2.16 27.43
C GLY A 42 4.32 1.06 26.58
N ALA A 43 3.04 0.81 26.81
CA ALA A 43 2.23 -0.05 25.95
C ALA A 43 1.56 0.82 24.87
N HIS A 44 1.74 0.43 23.61
CA HIS A 44 1.17 1.12 22.46
C HIS A 44 0.62 0.11 21.46
N SER A 45 -0.42 0.51 20.73
CA SER A 45 -0.91 -0.23 19.57
C SER A 45 -0.26 0.33 18.30
N VAL A 46 0.37 -0.54 17.51
CA VAL A 46 1.01 -0.14 16.25
C VAL A 46 0.26 -0.78 15.09
N ASP A 47 -0.36 0.07 14.28
CA ASP A 47 -1.08 -0.34 13.07
C ASP A 47 -0.18 -0.16 11.85
N LEU A 48 0.03 -1.24 11.09
CA LEU A 48 0.77 -1.23 9.83
C LEU A 48 -0.17 -1.61 8.70
N VAL A 49 -0.40 -0.69 7.76
CA VAL A 49 -1.34 -0.88 6.66
C VAL A 49 -0.60 -0.75 5.32
N TYR A 50 -0.75 -1.76 4.47
CA TYR A 50 -0.26 -1.72 3.10
C TYR A 50 -1.37 -1.20 2.16
N ASP A 51 -1.21 0.04 1.68
CA ASP A 51 -2.14 0.72 0.77
C ASP A 51 -1.35 1.45 -0.33
N PRO A 52 -0.75 0.71 -1.28
CA PRO A 52 0.06 1.30 -2.34
C PRO A 52 -0.81 1.95 -3.42
N LEU A 53 -0.41 3.16 -3.85
CA LEU A 53 -1.07 3.88 -4.94
C LEU A 53 -1.08 3.07 -6.25
N SER A 54 -0.01 2.32 -6.51
CA SER A 54 0.12 1.50 -7.72
C SER A 54 -0.98 0.45 -7.85
N PHE A 55 -1.39 -0.18 -6.75
CA PHE A 55 -2.47 -1.17 -6.77
C PHE A 55 -3.80 -0.52 -7.15
N ARG A 56 -4.12 0.64 -6.55
CA ARG A 56 -5.34 1.40 -6.87
C ARG A 56 -5.38 1.84 -8.33
N LEU A 57 -4.25 2.32 -8.85
CA LEU A 57 -4.12 2.67 -10.27
C LEU A 57 -4.28 1.45 -11.18
N GLY A 58 -3.67 0.32 -10.81
CA GLY A 58 -3.80 -0.95 -11.54
C GLY A 58 -5.25 -1.38 -11.69
N VAL A 59 -6.01 -1.37 -10.59
CA VAL A 59 -7.46 -1.69 -10.62
C VAL A 59 -8.21 -0.74 -11.55
N GLY A 60 -7.94 0.57 -11.49
CA GLY A 60 -8.57 1.56 -12.36
C GLY A 60 -8.28 1.32 -13.84
N LEU A 61 -7.02 1.04 -14.18
CA LEU A 61 -6.60 0.76 -15.56
C LEU A 61 -7.19 -0.56 -16.07
N SER A 62 -7.20 -1.62 -15.26
CA SER A 62 -7.81 -2.90 -15.62
C SER A 62 -9.32 -2.76 -15.87
N ALA A 63 -10.02 -2.02 -15.01
CA ALA A 63 -11.45 -1.74 -15.20
C ALA A 63 -11.70 -0.96 -16.50
N ALA A 64 -10.91 0.08 -16.77
CA ALA A 64 -11.01 0.84 -18.02
C ALA A 64 -10.76 -0.05 -19.25
N GLY A 65 -9.75 -0.92 -19.21
CA GLY A 65 -9.45 -1.87 -20.27
C GLY A 65 -10.60 -2.84 -20.54
N LEU A 66 -11.24 -3.38 -19.49
CA LEU A 66 -12.41 -4.25 -19.62
C LEU A 66 -13.60 -3.54 -20.26
N VAL A 67 -13.86 -2.28 -19.89
CA VAL A 67 -14.92 -1.46 -20.49
C VAL A 67 -14.65 -1.26 -21.99
N LEU A 68 -13.42 -0.92 -22.36
CA LEU A 68 -13.04 -0.73 -23.76
C LEU A 68 -13.15 -2.04 -24.56
N ALA A 69 -12.69 -3.16 -24.00
CA ALA A 69 -12.79 -4.45 -24.66
C ALA A 69 -14.26 -4.87 -24.89
N ALA A 70 -15.12 -4.70 -23.87
CA ALA A 70 -16.55 -4.96 -23.99
C ALA A 70 -17.20 -4.04 -25.03
N PHE A 71 -16.83 -2.76 -25.04
CA PHE A 71 -17.33 -1.81 -26.04
C PHE A 71 -16.96 -2.24 -27.47
N SER A 72 -15.69 -2.60 -27.71
CA SER A 72 -15.22 -3.08 -29.01
C SER A 72 -16.01 -4.31 -29.48
N LEU A 73 -16.25 -5.28 -28.60
CA LEU A 73 -17.02 -6.49 -28.91
C LEU A 73 -18.49 -6.19 -29.28
N VAL A 74 -19.08 -5.14 -28.71
CA VAL A 74 -20.47 -4.72 -29.04
C VAL A 74 -20.51 -3.95 -30.36
N THR A 75 -19.47 -3.19 -30.69
CA THR A 75 -19.40 -2.40 -31.93
C THR A 75 -18.94 -3.22 -33.13
N ASP A 76 -18.18 -4.30 -32.92
CA ASP A 76 -17.80 -5.24 -33.97
C ASP A 76 -19.02 -6.07 -34.41
N ARG A 77 -19.81 -5.51 -35.32
CA ARG A 77 -20.80 -6.26 -36.09
C ARG A 77 -20.06 -7.36 -36.87
N PRO A 78 -20.53 -8.63 -36.85
CA PRO A 78 -19.92 -9.72 -37.60
C PRO A 78 -19.72 -9.32 -39.08
N ARG A 79 -18.48 -9.09 -39.49
CA ARG A 79 -18.09 -8.73 -40.88
C ARG A 79 -18.04 -9.95 -41.81
N TRP A 80 -18.91 -10.92 -41.60
CA TRP A 80 -18.99 -12.07 -42.50
C TRP A 80 -19.72 -11.64 -43.77
N VAL A 81 -18.94 -11.20 -44.77
CA VAL A 81 -19.31 -11.13 -46.20
C VAL A 81 -18.24 -11.88 -46.96
#